data_AF-A0A1S9PMD0-F1
#
_entry.id   AF-A0A1S9PMD0-F1
#
_cell.length_a   1.000
_cell.length_b   1.000
_cell.length_c   1.000
_cell.angle_alpha   90.00
_cell.angle_beta   90.00
_cell.angle_gamma   90.00
#
_symmetry.space_group_name_H-M   'P 1'
#
loop_
_entity.id
_entity.type
_entity.pdbx_description
1 polymer ?
#
loop_
_entity_poly.entity_id
_entity_poly.type
_entity_poly.pdbx_seq_one_letter_code
_entity_poly.pdbx_strand_id
1 'polypeptide(L)'
;MLNTNQFLILYGEAFPELEGEIFDNDYRGLLPLQVGLLGSHINYYIKSGMLKEVKRVFIFFEQMMPQVNSEVENALVVSFLEHVKMDGDNENEIAARKLLAPQYLQLWKSLRQVMLPPKTPPGKTKTKRRR
;
A
#
# COMPACT_ATOMS: atom_id res chain seq x y z
N MET A 1 0.90 -11.83 19.25
CA MET A 1 1.02 -10.79 18.21
C MET A 1 2.45 -10.28 18.20
N LEU A 2 3.03 -10.13 17.02
CA LEU A 2 4.36 -9.58 16.80
C LEU A 2 4.34 -8.08 17.12
N ASN A 3 5.33 -7.64 17.88
CA ASN A 3 5.57 -6.20 18.08
C ASN A 3 6.37 -5.62 16.90
N THR A 4 6.56 -4.30 16.92
CA THR A 4 7.30 -3.54 15.90
C THR A 4 8.68 -4.14 15.60
N ASN A 5 9.49 -4.43 16.61
CA ASN A 5 10.84 -4.96 16.39
C ASN A 5 10.82 -6.35 15.78
N GLN A 6 9.94 -7.24 16.24
CA GLN A 6 9.80 -8.59 15.68
C GLN A 6 9.34 -8.54 14.22
N PHE A 7 8.40 -7.66 13.90
CA PHE A 7 7.97 -7.42 12.53
C PHE A 7 9.12 -6.91 11.64
N LEU A 8 9.89 -5.91 12.10
CA LEU A 8 10.98 -5.33 11.31
C LEU A 8 12.09 -6.34 11.02
N ILE A 9 12.38 -7.27 11.96
CA ILE A 9 13.33 -8.37 11.72
C ILE A 9 12.82 -9.28 10.59
N LEU A 10 11.58 -9.77 10.69
CA LEU A 10 10.99 -10.61 9.63
C LEU A 10 10.88 -9.88 8.29
N TYR A 11 10.64 -8.56 8.33
CA TYR A 11 10.58 -7.72 7.15
C TYR A 11 11.96 -7.61 6.47
N GLY A 12 13.03 -7.37 7.23
CA GLY A 12 14.41 -7.39 6.71
C GLY A 12 14.82 -8.75 6.17
N GLU A 13 14.48 -9.85 6.85
CA GLU A 13 14.74 -11.21 6.35
C GLU A 13 13.99 -11.51 5.05
N ALA A 14 12.75 -11.03 4.94
CA ALA A 14 11.92 -11.23 3.75
C ALA A 14 12.37 -10.38 2.56
N PHE A 15 13.00 -9.22 2.79
CA PHE A 15 13.50 -8.31 1.75
C PHE A 15 14.89 -7.77 2.12
N PRO A 16 15.94 -8.60 2.01
CA PRO A 16 17.30 -8.22 2.39
C PRO A 16 17.81 -6.98 1.63
N GLU A 17 17.32 -6.76 0.42
CA GLU A 17 17.62 -5.57 -0.39
C GLU A 17 17.17 -4.25 0.26
N LEU A 18 16.22 -4.29 1.19
CA LEU A 18 15.72 -3.12 1.94
C LEU A 18 16.31 -3.02 3.35
N GLU A 19 17.09 -4.01 3.80
CA GLU A 19 17.56 -4.10 5.20
C GLU A 19 18.28 -2.83 5.66
N GLY A 20 19.17 -2.29 4.82
CA GLY A 20 19.92 -1.07 5.13
C GLY A 20 19.01 0.15 5.33
N GLU A 21 17.91 0.25 4.57
CA GLU A 21 16.94 1.34 4.71
C GLU A 21 15.98 1.08 5.89
N ILE A 22 15.55 -0.17 6.11
CA ILE A 22 14.66 -0.55 7.21
C ILE A 22 15.30 -0.22 8.56
N PHE A 23 16.59 -0.50 8.72
CA PHE A 23 17.33 -0.31 9.97
C PHE A 23 18.16 0.97 10.01
N ASP A 24 17.89 1.92 9.09
CA ASP A 24 18.51 3.24 9.14
C ASP A 24 18.18 3.93 10.47
N ASN A 25 19.21 4.52 11.10
CA ASN A 25 19.06 5.26 12.33
C ASN A 25 18.11 6.45 12.19
N ASP A 26 18.04 7.05 11.00
CA ASP A 26 17.15 8.18 10.73
C ASP A 26 15.67 7.77 10.69
N TYR A 27 15.37 6.49 10.43
CA TYR A 27 14.02 5.94 10.42
C TYR A 27 13.67 5.15 11.69
N ARG A 28 14.59 5.07 12.66
CA ARG A 28 14.39 4.31 13.88
C ARG A 28 13.21 4.86 14.68
N GLY A 29 12.21 4.00 14.91
CA GLY A 29 10.98 4.37 15.63
C GLY A 29 9.94 5.06 14.75
N LEU A 30 10.22 5.27 13.46
CA LEU A 30 9.30 5.83 12.47
C LEU A 30 8.72 4.69 11.62
N LEU A 31 7.96 3.80 12.27
CA LEU A 31 7.37 2.62 11.65
C LEU A 31 6.61 2.92 10.34
N PRO A 32 5.81 3.99 10.21
CA PRO A 32 5.19 4.37 8.94
C PRO A 32 6.18 4.56 7.79
N LEU A 33 7.33 5.18 8.05
CA LEU A 33 8.37 5.38 7.02
C LEU A 33 9.02 4.04 6.64
N GLN A 34 9.37 3.23 7.65
CA GLN A 34 9.96 1.91 7.44
C GLN A 34 9.04 1.00 6.62
N VAL A 35 7.73 1.01 6.90
CA VAL A 35 6.72 0.28 6.13
C VAL A 35 6.47 0.90 4.75
N GLY A 36 6.54 2.23 4.65
CA GLY A 36 6.39 2.96 3.38
C GLY A 36 7.46 2.59 2.33
N LEU A 37 8.63 2.12 2.76
CA LEU A 37 9.66 1.56 1.87
C LEU A 37 9.09 0.40 1.03
N LEU A 38 8.32 -0.49 1.66
CA LEU A 38 7.68 -1.62 0.96
C LEU A 38 6.70 -1.13 -0.11
N GLY A 39 5.99 -0.03 0.18
CA GLY A 39 5.07 0.61 -0.76
C GLY A 39 5.79 1.19 -1.97
N SER A 40 6.92 1.86 -1.75
CA SER A 40 7.77 2.35 -2.84
C SER A 40 8.32 1.22 -3.70
N HIS A 41 8.74 0.14 -3.04
CA HIS A 41 9.35 -1.02 -3.67
C HIS A 41 8.35 -1.81 -4.54
N ILE A 42 7.15 -2.11 -4.03
CA ILE A 42 6.12 -2.79 -4.83
C ILE A 42 5.67 -1.94 -6.03
N ASN A 43 5.60 -0.61 -5.87
CA ASN A 43 5.24 0.28 -6.96
C ASN A 43 6.28 0.27 -8.09
N TYR A 44 7.57 0.16 -7.75
CA TYR A 44 8.63 -0.07 -8.74
C TYR A 44 8.42 -1.40 -9.48
N TYR A 45 8.09 -2.48 -8.77
CA TYR A 45 7.83 -3.79 -9.39
C TYR A 45 6.60 -3.81 -10.29
N ILE A 46 5.51 -3.16 -9.88
CA ILE A 46 4.30 -3.00 -10.70
C ILE A 46 4.67 -2.23 -11.97
N LYS A 47 5.32 -1.07 -11.84
CA LYS A 47 5.72 -0.26 -13.00
C LYS A 47 6.61 -1.04 -13.97
N SER A 48 7.50 -1.89 -13.45
CA SER A 48 8.47 -2.66 -14.22
C SER A 48 7.94 -4.02 -14.71
N GLY A 49 6.68 -4.37 -14.43
CA GLY A 49 6.08 -5.65 -14.84
C GLY A 49 6.63 -6.88 -14.12
N MET A 50 7.30 -6.69 -12.98
CA MET A 50 7.91 -7.77 -12.18
C MET A 50 6.87 -8.46 -11.29
N LEU A 51 5.85 -9.07 -11.90
CA LEU A 51 4.67 -9.60 -11.21
C LEU A 51 4.98 -10.71 -10.18
N LYS A 52 6.10 -11.44 -10.33
CA LYS A 52 6.55 -12.41 -9.33
C LYS A 52 6.93 -11.73 -8.01
N GLU A 53 7.63 -10.59 -8.08
CA GLU A 53 8.01 -9.82 -6.88
C GLU A 53 6.79 -9.11 -6.28
N VAL A 54 5.87 -8.59 -7.11
CA VAL A 54 4.59 -8.06 -6.63
C VAL A 54 3.83 -9.11 -5.82
N LYS A 55 3.76 -10.35 -6.33
CA LYS A 55 3.13 -11.47 -5.63
C LYS A 55 3.84 -11.78 -4.30
N ARG A 56 5.16 -11.78 -4.28
CA ARG A 56 5.96 -12.02 -3.06
C ARG A 56 5.67 -10.97 -2.00
N VAL A 57 5.60 -9.69 -2.37
CA VAL A 57 5.25 -8.60 -1.44
C VAL A 57 3.85 -8.78 -0.87
N PHE A 58 2.85 -9.08 -1.72
CA PHE A 58 1.49 -9.31 -1.22
C PHE A 58 1.39 -10.53 -0.31
N ILE A 59 2.06 -11.64 -0.63
CA ILE A 59 2.09 -12.81 0.25
C ILE A 59 2.67 -12.45 1.62
N PHE A 60 3.79 -11.71 1.66
CA PHE A 60 4.37 -11.26 2.92
C PHE A 60 3.38 -10.40 3.73
N PHE A 61 2.78 -9.40 3.09
CA PHE A 61 1.76 -8.55 3.72
C PHE A 61 0.60 -9.39 4.29
N GLU A 62 0.02 -10.28 3.49
CA GLU A 62 -1.11 -11.15 3.88
C GLU A 62 -0.76 -12.08 5.05
N GLN A 63 0.47 -12.59 5.08
CA GLN A 63 0.96 -13.43 6.17
C GLN A 63 1.18 -12.64 7.46
N MET A 64 1.60 -11.38 7.39
CA MET A 64 1.87 -10.54 8.55
C MET A 64 0.60 -10.01 9.22
N MET A 65 -0.41 -9.63 8.44
CA MET A 65 -1.65 -9.04 8.95
C MET A 65 -2.29 -9.78 10.16
N PRO A 66 -2.45 -11.12 10.19
CA PRO A 66 -3.04 -11.80 11.35
C PRO A 66 -2.06 -11.98 12.53
N GLN A 67 -0.77 -11.72 12.33
CA GLN A 67 0.27 -12.00 13.32
C GLN A 67 0.70 -10.76 14.09
N VAL A 68 0.55 -9.56 13.54
CA VAL A 68 1.09 -8.32 14.10
C VAL A 68 0.16 -7.65 15.13
N ASN A 69 0.70 -6.74 15.92
CA ASN A 69 -0.10 -5.88 16.80
C ASN A 69 -0.81 -4.76 15.99
N SER A 70 -1.74 -4.07 16.63
CA SER A 70 -2.55 -3.02 15.98
C SER A 70 -1.73 -1.83 15.44
N GLU A 71 -0.59 -1.52 16.07
CA GLU A 71 0.31 -0.45 15.62
C GLU A 71 0.92 -0.78 14.25
N VAL A 72 1.46 -1.99 14.11
CA VAL A 72 2.05 -2.49 12.86
C VAL A 72 0.97 -2.74 11.82
N GLU A 73 -0.18 -3.29 12.22
CA GLU A 73 -1.33 -3.45 11.33
C GLU A 73 -1.74 -2.10 10.71
N ASN A 74 -1.88 -1.06 11.53
CA ASN A 74 -2.22 0.27 11.04
C ASN A 74 -1.16 0.83 10.08
N ALA A 75 0.13 0.65 10.39
CA ALA A 75 1.21 1.06 9.49
C ALA A 75 1.15 0.28 8.15
N LEU A 76 0.92 -1.03 8.17
CA LEU A 76 0.76 -1.84 6.96
C LEU A 76 -0.45 -1.42 6.12
N VAL A 77 -1.56 -1.04 6.76
CA VAL A 77 -2.77 -0.59 6.05
C VAL A 77 -2.59 0.81 5.46
N VAL A 78 -2.15 1.78 6.26
CA VAL A 78 -2.10 3.20 5.87
C VAL A 78 -0.82 3.53 5.11
N SER A 79 0.34 3.01 5.54
CA SER A 79 1.64 3.40 4.94
C SER A 79 2.05 2.49 3.79
N PHE A 80 1.57 1.25 3.75
CA PHE A 80 1.81 0.33 2.64
C PHE A 80 0.59 0.21 1.72
N LEU A 81 -0.50 -0.42 2.18
CA LEU A 81 -1.60 -0.83 1.30
C LEU A 81 -2.22 0.37 0.57
N GLU A 82 -2.56 1.44 1.28
CA GLU A 82 -3.10 2.67 0.69
C GLU A 82 -2.23 3.25 -0.44
N HIS A 83 -0.90 3.15 -0.28
CA HIS A 83 0.08 3.74 -1.17
C HIS A 83 0.44 2.85 -2.38
N VAL A 84 -0.08 1.62 -2.45
CA VAL A 84 0.10 0.77 -3.64
C VAL A 84 -0.69 1.36 -4.82
N LYS A 85 0.03 1.66 -5.91
CA LYS A 85 -0.47 2.30 -7.14
C LYS A 85 -0.93 1.23 -8.11
N MET A 86 -2.21 0.92 -8.03
CA MET A 86 -2.91 -0.04 -8.89
C MET A 86 -4.27 0.52 -9.32
N ASP A 87 -4.39 1.82 -9.53
CA ASP A 87 -5.65 2.50 -9.86
C ASP A 87 -5.81 2.86 -11.34
N GLY A 88 -4.76 2.73 -12.13
CA GLY A 88 -4.77 2.90 -13.56
C GLY A 88 -5.19 1.66 -14.35
N ASP A 89 -5.16 1.84 -15.68
CA ASP A 89 -5.68 0.89 -16.66
C ASP A 89 -4.58 0.14 -17.44
N ASN A 90 -3.31 0.30 -17.05
CA ASN A 90 -2.24 -0.46 -17.71
C ASN A 90 -2.25 -1.93 -17.26
N GLU A 91 -1.70 -2.79 -18.12
CA GLU A 91 -1.74 -4.25 -17.96
C GLU A 91 -1.10 -4.73 -16.64
N ASN A 92 -0.01 -4.07 -16.22
CA ASN A 92 0.70 -4.44 -15.00
C ASN A 92 -0.12 -4.14 -13.74
N GLU A 93 -0.78 -2.99 -13.69
CA GLU A 93 -1.66 -2.60 -12.58
C GLU A 93 -2.91 -3.49 -12.54
N ILE A 94 -3.50 -3.82 -13.70
CA ILE A 94 -4.59 -4.80 -13.81
C ILE A 94 -4.15 -6.17 -13.26
N ALA A 95 -2.96 -6.62 -13.63
CA ALA A 95 -2.42 -7.89 -13.17
C ALA A 95 -2.12 -7.88 -11.67
N ALA A 96 -1.53 -6.80 -11.14
CA ALA A 96 -1.24 -6.64 -9.71
C ALA A 96 -2.51 -6.76 -8.86
N ARG A 97 -3.63 -6.14 -9.28
CA ARG A 97 -4.93 -6.27 -8.57
C ARG A 97 -5.40 -7.72 -8.42
N LYS A 98 -5.04 -8.61 -9.36
CA LYS A 98 -5.43 -10.02 -9.32
C LYS A 98 -4.54 -10.86 -8.37
N LEU A 99 -3.40 -10.31 -7.95
CA LEU A 99 -2.45 -11.00 -7.07
C LEU A 99 -2.75 -10.76 -5.59
N LEU A 100 -3.41 -9.65 -5.26
CA LEU A 100 -3.81 -9.33 -3.90
C LEU A 100 -5.08 -10.11 -3.51
N ALA A 101 -5.10 -10.68 -2.31
CA ALA A 101 -6.27 -11.42 -1.84
C ALA A 101 -7.54 -10.54 -1.80
N PRO A 102 -8.73 -11.10 -2.09
CA PRO A 102 -9.95 -10.33 -2.30
C PRO A 102 -10.30 -9.39 -1.15
N GLN A 103 -10.12 -9.81 0.10
CA GLN A 103 -10.42 -9.00 1.29
C GLN A 103 -9.56 -7.73 1.35
N TYR A 104 -8.27 -7.82 1.01
CA TYR A 104 -7.37 -6.68 1.02
C TYR A 104 -7.54 -5.81 -0.21
N LEU A 105 -7.93 -6.39 -1.35
CA LEU A 105 -8.33 -5.61 -2.52
C LEU A 105 -9.56 -4.75 -2.23
N GLN A 106 -10.55 -5.27 -1.49
CA GLN A 106 -11.70 -4.48 -1.06
C GLN A 106 -11.30 -3.38 -0.08
N LEU A 107 -10.43 -3.69 0.88
CA LEU A 107 -9.89 -2.70 1.81
C LEU A 107 -9.16 -1.57 1.06
N TRP A 108 -8.28 -1.92 0.12
CA TRP A 108 -7.57 -0.97 -0.73
C TRP A 108 -8.53 -0.03 -1.51
N LYS A 109 -9.60 -0.58 -2.09
CA LYS A 109 -10.63 0.22 -2.78
C LYS A 109 -11.31 1.20 -1.83
N SER A 110 -11.68 0.73 -0.62
CA SER A 110 -12.35 1.55 0.39
C SER A 110 -11.48 2.70 0.87
N LEU A 111 -10.19 2.46 1.13
CA LEU A 111 -9.23 3.49 1.53
C LEU A 111 -9.18 4.64 0.50
N ARG A 112 -9.24 4.32 -0.80
CA ARG A 112 -9.22 5.32 -1.87
C ARG A 112 -10.55 6.06 -2.08
N GLN A 113 -11.68 5.43 -1.79
CA GLN A 113 -12.99 6.09 -1.88
C GLN A 113 -13.20 7.14 -0.79
N VAL A 114 -12.62 6.91 0.40
CA VAL A 114 -12.69 7.87 1.52
C VAL A 114 -11.85 9.12 1.24
N MET A 115 -10.76 9.00 0.47
CA MET A 115 -9.80 10.08 0.22
C MET A 115 -10.02 10.86 -1.09
N LEU A 116 -10.81 10.34 -2.04
CA LEU A 116 -11.20 11.08 -3.24
C LEU A 116 -12.58 11.71 -3.01
N PRO A 117 -12.72 13.05 -3.05
CA PRO A 117 -14.06 13.63 -3.08
C PRO A 117 -14.79 13.07 -4.30
N PRO A 118 -16.11 12.80 -4.21
CA PRO A 118 -16.87 12.33 -5.36
C PRO A 118 -16.63 13.32 -6.51
N LYS A 119 -16.20 12.81 -7.68
CA LYS A 119 -16.11 13.62 -8.90
C LYS A 119 -17.48 14.26 -9.09
N THR A 120 -17.55 15.58 -8.92
CA THR A 120 -18.78 16.33 -9.15
C THR A 120 -19.23 16.05 -10.59
N PRO A 121 -20.47 15.65 -10.83
CA PRO A 121 -20.95 15.47 -12.19
C PRO A 121 -20.86 16.81 -12.93
N PRO A 122 -20.50 16.81 -14.23
CA PRO A 122 -20.34 18.05 -15.00
C PRO A 122 -21.66 18.83 -15.03
N GLY A 123 -21.52 20.15 -14.91
CA GLY A 123 -22.56 21.09 -14.52
C GLY A 123 -23.89 20.99 -15.28
N LYS A 124 -24.98 21.23 -14.53
CA LYS A 124 -26.17 21.86 -15.10
C LYS A 124 -26.02 23.37 -14.92
N THR A 125 -25.39 24.01 -15.89
CA THR A 125 -25.53 25.46 -16.13
C THR A 125 -27.02 25.76 -16.33
N LYS A 126 -27.62 26.54 -15.42
CA LYS A 126 -28.82 27.30 -15.73
C LYS A 126 -28.69 28.73 -15.19
N THR A 127 -28.24 29.58 -16.11
CA THR A 127 -28.55 30.99 -16.30
C THR A 127 -29.76 31.50 -15.50
N LYS A 128 -29.56 32.57 -14.73
CA LYS A 128 -30.50 33.70 -14.70
C LYS A 128 -29.82 34.97 -14.19
N ARG A 129 -29.42 35.83 -15.14
CA ARG A 129 -29.31 37.27 -14.92
C ARG A 129 -30.69 37.77 -14.47
N ARG A 130 -30.76 38.50 -13.35
CA ARG A 130 -31.73 39.58 -13.21
C ARG A 130 -31.04 40.78 -12.58
N ARG A 131 -31.23 41.90 -13.27
CA ARG A 131 -30.87 43.27 -12.91
C ARG A 131 -31.62 43.70 -11.66
#